data_AF-A0A7D9F0U0-F1
#
_entry.id   AF-A0A7D9F0U0-F1
#
_cell.length_a   1.000
_cell.length_b   1.000
_cell.length_c   1.000
_cell.angle_alpha   90.00
_cell.angle_beta   90.00
_cell.angle_gamma   90.00
#
_symmetry.space_group_name_H-M   'P 1'
#
loop_
_entity.id
_entity.type
_entity.pdbx_description
1 polymer ?
#
loop_
_entity_poly.entity_id
_entity_poly.type
_entity_poly.pdbx_seq_one_letter_code
_entity_poly.pdbx_strand_id
1 'polypeptide(L)'
;MLGLLAVVESSPEITGPQREVISIYNDDFTTPPSTPQYFIEVYRCVKLDFGECSSSGPSTYPVPKTTNEIEIVVPDITNKDRDSSDKKKFYKYVVHNHTACQCGKLKYRNGRLYKTITNNEVSAAYFKAKFSKNPVNLIRVCNVCNSTQTRYKLHPDHFNVVLPSKYLTFQQCLPGCVVVKNETSNKQTSMLSGSPVSVPLTNDISCKAYDGAKTQQQGKNNPQNQKLKSLSSESPVGNLSTQGKKSWL
;
A
#
# COMPACT_ATOMS: atom_id res chain seq x y z
N MET A 1 -48.43 -10.03 30.80
CA MET A 1 -47.82 -9.25 29.71
C MET A 1 -46.35 -9.08 30.02
N LEU A 2 -45.50 -9.84 29.34
CA LEU A 2 -44.03 -9.78 29.48
C LEU A 2 -43.52 -8.71 28.51
N GLY A 3 -42.99 -7.62 29.05
CA GLY A 3 -42.30 -6.60 28.27
C GLY A 3 -40.89 -7.09 27.93
N LEU A 4 -40.64 -7.37 26.65
CA LEU A 4 -39.29 -7.45 26.12
C LEU A 4 -38.65 -6.07 26.21
N LEU A 5 -37.74 -5.88 27.16
CA LEU A 5 -36.74 -4.81 27.09
C LEU A 5 -35.73 -5.21 26.01
N ALA A 6 -35.77 -4.48 24.89
CA ALA A 6 -34.75 -4.57 23.87
C ALA A 6 -33.40 -4.24 24.49
N VAL A 7 -32.46 -5.18 24.39
CA VAL A 7 -31.04 -4.94 24.65
C VAL A 7 -30.57 -3.93 23.62
N VAL A 8 -30.35 -2.69 24.04
CA VAL A 8 -29.63 -1.69 23.26
C VAL A 8 -28.20 -2.22 23.15
N GLU A 9 -27.81 -2.69 21.96
CA GLU A 9 -26.40 -2.92 21.62
C GLU A 9 -25.65 -1.59 21.81
N SER A 10 -24.93 -1.47 22.92
CA SER A 10 -23.95 -0.42 23.10
C SER A 10 -22.86 -0.60 22.05
N SER A 11 -22.82 0.32 21.09
CA SER A 11 -21.78 0.46 20.06
C SER A 11 -20.37 0.31 20.65
N PRO A 12 -19.47 -0.47 20.05
CA PRO A 12 -18.09 -0.57 20.53
C PRO A 12 -17.38 0.78 20.32
N GLU A 13 -16.69 1.25 21.35
CA GLU A 13 -15.93 2.50 21.39
C GLU A 13 -14.96 2.63 20.19
N ILE A 14 -15.11 3.71 19.39
CA ILE A 14 -14.40 3.94 18.12
C ILE A 14 -13.14 4.81 18.33
N THR A 15 -12.43 4.64 19.45
CA THR A 15 -11.19 5.39 19.76
C THR A 15 -9.90 4.63 19.44
N GLY A 16 -10.00 3.45 18.83
CA GLY A 16 -8.88 2.53 18.59
C GLY A 16 -8.29 2.51 17.17
N PRO A 17 -7.11 1.90 17.00
CA PRO A 17 -6.58 1.54 15.69
C PRO A 17 -7.62 0.84 14.80
N GLN A 18 -7.69 1.22 13.52
CA GLN A 18 -8.62 0.62 12.57
C GLN A 18 -7.95 -0.50 11.80
N ARG A 19 -8.71 -1.58 11.57
CA ARG A 19 -8.29 -2.71 10.76
C ARG A 19 -8.01 -2.28 9.32
N GLU A 20 -6.93 -2.79 8.76
CA GLU A 20 -6.49 -2.58 7.39
C GLU A 20 -5.79 -3.85 6.87
N VAL A 21 -6.13 -4.31 5.68
CA VAL A 21 -5.38 -5.36 5.00
C VAL A 21 -4.31 -4.71 4.14
N ILE A 22 -3.06 -5.17 4.24
CA ILE A 22 -1.95 -4.66 3.45
C ILE A 22 -1.25 -5.77 2.69
N SER A 23 -0.63 -5.40 1.56
CA SER A 23 0.42 -6.23 0.97
C SER A 23 1.64 -6.19 1.89
N ILE A 24 2.30 -7.33 2.10
CA ILE A 24 3.59 -7.32 2.81
C ILE A 24 4.72 -6.77 1.94
N TYR A 25 4.45 -6.59 0.65
CA TYR A 25 5.35 -5.97 -0.30
C TYR A 25 5.16 -4.46 -0.31
N ASN A 26 6.21 -3.71 -0.65
CA ASN A 26 6.14 -2.26 -0.78
C ASN A 26 5.00 -1.84 -1.73
N ASP A 27 4.45 -0.64 -1.58
CA ASP A 27 3.27 -0.27 -2.37
C ASP A 27 3.52 -0.16 -3.88
N ASP A 28 4.77 -0.02 -4.31
CA ASP A 28 5.17 0.01 -5.73
C ASP A 28 5.41 -1.40 -6.30
N PHE A 29 5.00 -2.43 -5.56
CA PHE A 29 5.18 -3.82 -5.94
C PHE A 29 4.19 -4.24 -7.02
N THR A 30 4.74 -4.60 -8.18
CA THR A 30 4.00 -5.24 -9.27
C THR A 30 4.03 -6.76 -9.13
N THR A 31 2.86 -7.38 -9.08
CA THR A 31 2.72 -8.85 -9.01
C THR A 31 3.32 -9.56 -10.22
N PRO A 32 4.22 -10.53 -10.00
CA PRO A 32 4.63 -11.46 -11.05
C PRO A 32 3.45 -12.25 -11.60
N PRO A 33 3.39 -12.52 -12.91
CA PRO A 33 2.20 -13.05 -13.57
C PRO A 33 1.64 -14.39 -13.06
N SER A 34 2.44 -15.15 -12.33
CA SER A 34 2.17 -16.55 -11.99
C SER A 34 2.23 -16.85 -10.49
N THR A 35 2.42 -15.85 -9.62
CA THR A 35 2.70 -16.11 -8.21
C THR A 35 1.72 -15.41 -7.26
N PRO A 36 1.05 -16.15 -6.35
CA PRO A 36 0.16 -15.57 -5.36
C PRO A 36 0.91 -14.68 -4.37
N GLN A 37 0.33 -13.53 -4.09
CA GLN A 37 0.84 -12.53 -3.14
C GLN A 37 0.53 -12.90 -1.70
N TYR A 38 1.27 -12.27 -0.78
CA TYR A 38 1.00 -12.35 0.64
C TYR A 38 0.44 -11.04 1.14
N PHE A 39 -0.71 -11.13 1.81
CA PHE A 39 -1.39 -10.04 2.47
C PHE A 39 -1.48 -10.33 3.96
N ILE A 40 -1.56 -9.28 4.77
CA ILE A 40 -1.75 -9.42 6.21
C ILE A 40 -2.72 -8.35 6.72
N GLU A 41 -3.56 -8.75 7.66
CA GLU A 41 -4.40 -7.84 8.42
C GLU A 41 -3.59 -7.18 9.55
N VAL A 42 -3.63 -5.86 9.60
CA VAL A 42 -2.99 -5.02 10.61
C VAL A 42 -3.94 -3.91 11.05
N TYR A 43 -3.51 -3.13 12.02
CA TYR A 43 -4.24 -2.02 12.58
C TYR A 43 -3.45 -0.72 12.48
N ARG A 44 -4.14 0.37 12.13
CA ARG A 44 -3.56 1.71 11.91
C ARG A 44 -4.35 2.81 12.60
N CYS A 45 -3.62 3.82 13.06
CA CYS A 45 -4.20 5.05 13.60
C CYS A 45 -4.54 5.99 12.45
N VAL A 46 -5.77 5.87 11.95
CA VAL A 46 -6.27 6.62 10.78
C VAL A 46 -7.52 7.45 11.08
N LYS A 47 -8.28 7.09 12.11
CA LYS A 47 -9.47 7.83 12.55
C LYS A 47 -9.17 8.62 13.83
N LEU A 48 -9.92 9.70 13.96
CA LEU A 48 -9.95 10.59 15.10
C LEU A 48 -11.38 10.59 15.58
N ASP A 49 -11.64 10.07 16.77
CA ASP A 49 -12.86 10.47 17.45
C ASP A 49 -12.66 11.91 17.92
N PHE A 50 -13.64 12.74 17.59
CA PHE A 50 -13.47 14.16 17.26
C PHE A 50 -13.16 15.07 18.47
N GLY A 51 -13.09 14.52 19.68
CA GLY A 51 -12.95 15.29 20.93
C GLY A 51 -11.50 15.56 21.36
N GLU A 52 -10.62 14.56 21.33
CA GLU A 52 -9.32 14.71 22.01
C GLU A 52 -8.25 15.43 21.17
N CYS A 53 -8.22 15.22 19.84
CA CYS A 53 -7.17 15.80 19.01
C CYS A 53 -7.53 17.15 18.37
N SER A 54 -8.80 17.55 18.41
CA SER A 54 -9.28 18.81 17.83
C SER A 54 -8.82 20.03 18.64
N SER A 55 -8.62 19.85 19.96
CA SER A 55 -8.14 20.88 20.89
C SER A 55 -6.63 21.13 20.82
N SER A 56 -5.86 20.23 20.19
CA SER A 56 -4.38 20.25 20.23
C SER A 56 -3.74 20.94 19.01
N GLY A 57 -4.53 21.65 18.20
CA GLY A 57 -4.05 22.55 17.15
C GLY A 57 -3.80 21.90 15.77
N PRO A 58 -3.44 22.72 14.76
CA PRO A 58 -3.40 22.33 13.34
C PRO A 58 -2.27 21.35 12.99
N SER A 59 -1.33 21.08 13.89
CA SER A 59 -0.22 20.13 13.68
C SER A 59 -0.46 18.76 14.32
N THR A 60 -1.69 18.48 14.75
CA THR A 60 -2.04 17.27 15.49
C THR A 60 -2.73 16.23 14.61
N TYR A 61 -2.34 14.97 14.79
CA TYR A 61 -2.71 13.80 14.01
C TYR A 61 -2.90 12.58 14.92
N PRO A 62 -3.71 11.58 14.53
CA PRO A 62 -3.75 10.27 15.16
C PRO A 62 -2.43 9.55 14.86
N VAL A 63 -1.58 9.42 15.85
CA VAL A 63 -0.30 8.71 15.77
C VAL A 63 -0.35 7.44 16.62
N PRO A 64 0.44 6.40 16.31
CA PRO A 64 0.56 5.27 17.22
C PRO A 64 1.10 5.72 18.59
N LYS A 65 0.40 5.34 19.66
CA LYS A 65 0.91 5.41 21.04
C LYS A 65 1.79 4.20 21.34
N THR A 66 1.31 3.03 20.93
CA THR A 66 2.03 1.77 21.06
C THR A 66 1.95 0.98 19.76
N THR A 67 3.00 0.23 19.47
CA THR A 67 3.12 -0.63 18.29
C THR A 67 3.73 -1.96 18.68
N ASN A 68 3.33 -3.03 18.00
CA ASN A 68 4.08 -4.28 17.98
C ASN A 68 4.61 -4.54 16.56
N GLU A 69 5.58 -5.44 16.46
CA GLU A 69 6.17 -5.85 15.19
C GLU A 69 5.73 -7.27 14.86
N ILE A 70 5.34 -7.48 13.61
CA ILE A 70 4.97 -8.78 13.07
C ILE A 70 6.06 -9.20 12.10
N GLU A 71 6.81 -10.23 12.46
CA GLU A 71 7.81 -10.85 11.61
C GLU A 71 7.14 -11.84 10.66
N ILE A 72 7.40 -11.68 9.37
CA ILE A 72 6.88 -12.54 8.30
C ILE A 72 8.06 -12.96 7.44
N VAL A 73 8.21 -14.26 7.24
CA VAL A 73 9.31 -14.81 6.45
C VAL A 73 8.72 -15.56 5.27
N VAL A 74 9.06 -15.16 4.03
CA VAL A 74 8.48 -15.74 2.81
C VAL A 74 9.57 -15.98 1.75
N PRO A 75 9.36 -16.93 0.82
CA PRO A 75 10.23 -17.04 -0.35
C PRO A 75 10.09 -15.79 -1.25
N ASP A 76 11.16 -15.44 -1.95
CA ASP A 76 11.09 -14.41 -2.99
C ASP A 76 10.29 -14.92 -4.19
N ILE A 77 9.14 -14.30 -4.41
CA ILE A 77 8.23 -14.63 -5.50
C ILE A 77 8.67 -14.02 -6.85
N THR A 78 9.62 -13.08 -6.86
CA THR A 78 10.18 -12.45 -8.05
C THR A 78 11.52 -13.05 -8.48
N ASN A 79 12.04 -14.01 -7.71
CA ASN A 79 13.40 -14.51 -7.87
C ASN A 79 13.69 -15.09 -9.25
N LYS A 80 12.75 -15.87 -9.81
CA LYS A 80 12.90 -16.47 -11.15
C LYS A 80 12.93 -15.43 -12.27
N ASP A 81 12.29 -14.29 -12.08
CA ASP A 81 12.19 -13.24 -13.09
C ASP A 81 13.36 -12.24 -13.00
N ARG A 82 13.97 -12.11 -11.82
CA ARG A 82 15.03 -11.11 -11.53
C ARG A 82 16.43 -11.67 -11.45
N ASP A 83 16.58 -12.97 -11.18
CA ASP A 83 17.88 -13.60 -10.96
C ASP A 83 17.94 -14.93 -11.70
N SER A 84 18.80 -15.00 -12.72
CA SER A 84 19.04 -16.20 -13.53
C SER A 84 19.90 -17.24 -12.81
N SER A 85 20.38 -16.98 -11.60
CA SER A 85 21.23 -17.92 -10.85
C SER A 85 20.50 -19.12 -10.24
N ASP A 86 19.17 -19.22 -10.42
CA ASP A 86 18.28 -20.24 -9.84
C ASP A 86 18.35 -20.38 -8.30
N LYS A 87 19.13 -19.53 -7.62
CA LYS A 87 19.32 -19.56 -6.17
C LYS A 87 18.06 -19.09 -5.47
N LYS A 88 17.42 -19.96 -4.70
CA LYS A 88 16.25 -19.60 -3.88
C LYS A 88 16.63 -18.53 -2.85
N LYS A 89 15.98 -17.37 -2.94
CA LYS A 89 16.09 -16.28 -1.95
C LYS A 89 14.89 -16.26 -1.02
N PHE A 90 15.12 -15.81 0.20
CA PHE A 90 14.12 -15.72 1.25
C PHE A 90 14.21 -14.35 1.89
N TYR A 91 13.06 -13.76 2.22
CA TYR A 91 13.00 -12.44 2.82
C TYR A 91 12.26 -12.48 4.13
N LYS A 92 12.79 -11.73 5.09
CA LYS A 92 12.08 -11.32 6.29
C LYS A 92 11.46 -9.96 6.02
N TYR A 93 10.18 -9.85 6.32
CA TYR A 93 9.41 -8.61 6.39
C TYR A 93 9.07 -8.35 7.85
N VAL A 94 9.22 -7.11 8.29
CA VAL A 94 8.75 -6.64 9.60
C VAL A 94 7.63 -5.65 9.32
N VAL A 95 6.43 -6.03 9.70
CA VAL A 95 5.23 -5.19 9.58
C VAL A 95 4.94 -4.58 10.94
N HIS A 96 4.94 -3.26 11.03
CA HIS A 96 4.55 -2.58 12.26
C HIS A 96 3.03 -2.61 12.39
N ASN A 97 2.47 -2.95 13.55
CA ASN A 97 1.03 -2.97 13.80
C ASN A 97 0.71 -2.08 15.00
N HIS A 98 -0.30 -1.22 14.88
CA HIS A 98 -0.62 -0.25 15.93
C HIS A 98 -1.56 -0.90 16.94
N THR A 99 -1.21 -0.81 18.22
CA THR A 99 -2.01 -1.41 19.30
C THR A 99 -2.76 -0.37 20.13
N ALA A 100 -2.34 0.90 20.09
CA ALA A 100 -3.08 2.03 20.62
C ALA A 100 -2.75 3.31 19.84
N CYS A 101 -3.66 4.28 19.86
CA CYS A 101 -3.50 5.58 19.21
C CYS A 101 -3.41 6.71 20.25
N GLN A 102 -2.82 7.83 19.85
CA GLN A 102 -2.81 9.08 20.61
C GLN A 102 -2.78 10.27 19.64
N CYS A 103 -3.04 11.46 20.17
CA CYS A 103 -2.82 12.71 19.45
C CYS A 103 -1.34 13.09 19.47
N GLY A 104 -0.75 13.36 18.31
CA GLY A 104 0.64 13.78 18.22
C GLY A 104 1.01 14.41 16.87
N LYS A 105 2.28 14.76 16.72
CA LYS A 105 2.81 15.34 15.47
C LYS A 105 3.19 14.24 14.49
N LEU A 106 2.80 14.38 13.22
CA LEU A 106 3.19 13.45 12.17
C LEU A 106 4.64 13.72 11.73
N LYS A 107 5.48 12.68 11.68
CA LYS A 107 6.78 12.72 11.00
C LYS A 107 6.58 12.21 9.57
N TYR A 108 6.50 13.13 8.60
CA TYR A 108 6.14 12.80 7.21
C TYR A 108 7.27 12.06 6.50
N ARG A 109 6.97 10.90 5.92
CA ARG A 109 7.80 10.24 4.90
C ARG A 109 6.92 9.94 3.69
N ASN A 110 6.97 10.80 2.67
CA ASN A 110 6.33 10.62 1.36
C ASN A 110 4.80 10.43 1.34
N GLY A 111 4.04 11.20 2.13
CA GLY A 111 2.57 11.23 2.03
C GLY A 111 1.85 9.93 2.44
N ARG A 112 2.59 8.90 2.85
CA ARG A 112 2.07 7.69 3.50
C ARG A 112 2.30 7.81 4.99
N LEU A 113 1.27 7.46 5.73
CA LEU A 113 1.09 7.83 7.12
C LEU A 113 2.27 7.42 8.02
N TYR A 114 2.92 6.28 7.81
CA TYR A 114 4.07 5.82 8.61
C TYR A 114 4.98 4.87 7.82
N LYS A 115 6.19 4.60 8.34
CA LYS A 115 7.03 3.46 7.89
C LYS A 115 6.30 2.17 8.26
N THR A 116 5.64 1.54 7.30
CA THR A 116 4.74 0.39 7.55
C THR A 116 5.47 -0.94 7.53
N ILE A 117 6.55 -1.04 6.73
CA ILE A 117 7.23 -2.29 6.42
C ILE A 117 8.75 -2.05 6.29
N THR A 118 9.55 -3.00 6.75
CA THR A 118 10.94 -3.17 6.32
C THR A 118 11.17 -4.58 5.85
N ASN A 119 12.12 -4.77 4.92
CA ASN A 119 12.49 -6.09 4.45
C ASN A 119 14.01 -6.25 4.33
N ASN A 120 14.49 -7.48 4.50
CA ASN A 120 15.87 -7.88 4.23
C ASN A 120 15.93 -9.35 3.81
N GLU A 121 16.94 -9.70 3.02
CA GLU A 121 17.22 -11.10 2.68
C GLU A 121 17.67 -11.87 3.94
N VAL A 122 17.29 -13.15 4.03
CA VAL A 122 17.64 -14.05 5.14
C VAL A 122 18.13 -15.41 4.63
N SER A 123 18.86 -16.12 5.47
CA SER A 123 19.37 -17.45 5.13
C SER A 123 18.27 -18.50 5.01
N ALA A 124 18.52 -19.55 4.24
CA ALA A 124 17.62 -20.70 4.12
C ALA A 124 17.34 -21.38 5.49
N ALA A 125 18.34 -21.41 6.38
CA ALA A 125 18.17 -21.96 7.73
C ALA A 125 17.20 -21.12 8.57
N TYR A 126 17.33 -19.78 8.52
CA TYR A 126 16.41 -18.88 9.20
C TYR A 126 14.99 -19.01 8.66
N PHE A 127 14.84 -19.07 7.32
CA PHE A 127 13.57 -19.32 6.66
C PHE A 127 12.91 -20.61 7.17
N LYS A 128 13.61 -21.74 7.14
CA LYS A 128 13.07 -23.03 7.60
C LYS A 128 12.60 -23.01 9.06
N ALA A 129 13.33 -22.31 9.93
CA ALA A 129 13.00 -22.22 11.35
C ALA A 129 11.80 -21.30 11.66
N LYS A 130 11.52 -20.33 10.79
CA LYS A 130 10.54 -19.26 11.03
C LYS A 130 9.30 -19.31 10.15
N PHE A 131 9.36 -19.93 8.98
CA PHE A 131 8.26 -19.98 8.02
C PHE A 131 6.98 -20.58 8.62
N SER A 132 7.11 -21.69 9.38
CA SER A 132 5.98 -22.32 10.07
C SER A 132 5.43 -21.51 11.25
N LYS A 133 6.13 -20.45 11.67
CA LYS A 133 5.75 -19.53 12.73
C LYS A 133 5.21 -18.21 12.21
N ASN A 134 5.01 -18.08 10.89
CA ASN A 134 4.32 -16.94 10.31
C ASN A 134 2.93 -16.79 10.95
N PRO A 135 2.42 -15.55 11.07
CA PRO A 135 1.16 -15.30 11.74
C PRO A 135 0.00 -15.95 10.97
N VAL A 136 -0.98 -16.48 11.70
CA VAL A 136 -2.13 -17.21 11.13
C VAL A 136 -3.02 -16.37 10.21
N ASN A 137 -2.99 -15.04 10.36
CA ASN A 137 -3.70 -14.09 9.51
C ASN A 137 -2.88 -13.65 8.28
N LEU A 138 -1.76 -14.32 7.98
CA LEU A 138 -1.05 -14.17 6.71
C LEU A 138 -1.84 -14.89 5.60
N ILE A 139 -2.38 -14.11 4.67
CA ILE A 139 -3.27 -14.59 3.63
C ILE A 139 -2.49 -14.72 2.31
N ARG A 140 -2.49 -15.94 1.75
CA ARG A 140 -1.91 -16.25 0.44
C ARG A 140 -3.02 -16.56 -0.56
N VAL A 141 -3.96 -15.64 -0.78
CA VAL A 141 -5.19 -15.90 -1.54
C VAL A 141 -5.53 -14.77 -2.50
N CYS A 142 -5.93 -15.14 -3.72
CA CYS A 142 -6.36 -14.25 -4.80
C CYS A 142 -7.66 -13.49 -4.51
N ASN A 143 -8.55 -14.02 -3.67
CA ASN A 143 -9.87 -13.44 -3.39
C ASN A 143 -9.79 -12.04 -2.75
N VAL A 144 -8.71 -11.71 -2.04
CA VAL A 144 -8.48 -10.36 -1.51
C VAL A 144 -8.47 -9.33 -2.64
N CYS A 145 -7.97 -9.73 -3.83
CA CYS A 145 -7.92 -8.90 -5.01
C CYS A 145 -9.26 -8.74 -5.73
N ASN A 146 -10.34 -9.37 -5.30
CA ASN A 146 -11.67 -9.18 -5.91
C ASN A 146 -12.45 -8.01 -5.27
N SER A 147 -11.82 -7.30 -4.33
CA SER A 147 -12.42 -6.19 -3.60
C SER A 147 -11.44 -5.02 -3.49
N THR A 148 -11.99 -3.83 -3.36
CA THR A 148 -11.24 -2.64 -2.99
C THR A 148 -11.15 -2.56 -1.47
N GLN A 149 -10.13 -1.86 -0.98
CA GLN A 149 -9.93 -1.61 0.44
C GLN A 149 -9.98 -0.11 0.69
N THR A 150 -10.58 0.29 1.81
CA THR A 150 -10.56 1.69 2.23
C THR A 150 -9.16 2.05 2.70
N ARG A 151 -8.59 3.09 2.11
CA ARG A 151 -7.25 3.62 2.38
C ARG A 151 -7.33 5.10 2.73
N TYR A 152 -6.25 5.60 3.30
CA TYR A 152 -6.17 6.96 3.80
C TYR A 152 -4.91 7.61 3.25
N LYS A 153 -5.05 8.76 2.57
CA LYS A 153 -3.92 9.60 2.18
C LYS A 153 -4.01 10.94 2.89
N LEU A 154 -2.86 11.53 3.16
CA LEU A 154 -2.80 12.86 3.74
C LEU A 154 -3.33 13.90 2.73
N HIS A 155 -4.12 14.85 3.21
CA HIS A 155 -4.54 16.01 2.41
C HIS A 155 -3.32 16.81 1.97
N PRO A 156 -3.23 17.32 0.72
CA PRO A 156 -2.08 18.14 0.28
C PRO A 156 -1.83 19.34 1.20
N ASP A 157 -2.89 20.09 1.52
CA ASP A 157 -2.86 21.21 2.49
C ASP A 157 -3.19 20.78 3.92
N HIS A 158 -2.73 19.61 4.36
CA HIS A 158 -3.10 19.03 5.67
C HIS A 158 -2.86 19.96 6.88
N PHE A 159 -1.99 20.97 6.79
CA PHE A 159 -1.82 21.98 7.85
C PHE A 159 -2.96 23.01 7.91
N ASN A 160 -3.67 23.23 6.80
CA ASN A 160 -4.68 24.28 6.63
C ASN A 160 -6.10 23.73 6.53
N VAL A 161 -6.30 22.42 6.69
CA VAL A 161 -7.63 21.78 6.72
C VAL A 161 -8.06 21.43 8.14
N VAL A 162 -9.37 21.40 8.35
CA VAL A 162 -9.94 20.91 9.62
C VAL A 162 -9.55 19.46 9.85
N LEU A 163 -9.43 19.07 11.11
CA LEU A 163 -8.95 17.75 11.54
C LEU A 163 -9.63 16.56 10.81
N PRO A 164 -10.97 16.54 10.60
CA PRO A 164 -11.64 15.45 9.88
C PRO A 164 -11.25 15.35 8.40
N SER A 165 -10.76 16.45 7.82
CA SER A 165 -10.36 16.54 6.41
C SER A 165 -8.86 16.29 6.20
N LYS A 166 -8.06 16.13 7.27
CA LYS A 166 -6.62 15.86 7.17
C LYS A 166 -6.30 14.55 6.47
N TYR A 167 -7.16 13.54 6.61
CA TYR A 167 -7.04 12.28 5.88
C TYR A 167 -8.18 12.10 4.89
N LEU A 168 -7.81 11.95 3.63
CA LEU A 168 -8.71 11.65 2.55
C LEU A 168 -8.88 10.14 2.45
N THR A 169 -10.07 9.66 2.79
CA THR A 169 -10.53 8.29 2.56
C THR A 169 -10.73 8.03 1.07
N PHE A 170 -10.13 6.97 0.54
CA PHE A 170 -10.32 6.51 -0.85
C PHE A 170 -10.38 4.98 -0.92
N GLN A 171 -10.89 4.44 -2.03
CA GLN A 171 -10.89 3.02 -2.32
C GLN A 171 -9.68 2.67 -3.19
N GLN A 172 -8.96 1.61 -2.82
CA GLN A 172 -7.79 1.16 -3.55
C GLN A 172 -7.79 -0.38 -3.68
N CYS A 173 -7.40 -0.89 -4.84
CA CYS A 173 -6.94 -2.27 -4.96
C CYS A 173 -5.63 -2.44 -4.19
N LEU A 174 -5.45 -3.56 -3.48
CA LEU A 174 -4.20 -3.77 -2.76
C LEU A 174 -3.01 -3.89 -3.72
N PRO A 175 -1.81 -3.43 -3.32
CA PRO A 175 -0.60 -3.63 -4.11
C PRO A 175 -0.43 -5.11 -4.46
N GLY A 176 -0.29 -5.37 -5.75
CA GLY A 176 -0.26 -6.70 -6.32
C GLY A 176 -1.61 -7.25 -6.85
N CYS A 177 -2.69 -6.50 -6.73
CA CYS A 177 -3.94 -6.76 -7.44
C CYS A 177 -4.02 -5.91 -8.72
N VAL A 178 -4.84 -6.33 -9.69
CA VAL A 178 -5.05 -5.58 -10.94
C VAL A 178 -6.26 -4.67 -10.80
N VAL A 179 -6.05 -3.37 -11.02
CA VAL A 179 -7.14 -2.40 -11.16
C VAL A 179 -7.85 -2.63 -12.50
N VAL A 180 -9.14 -2.91 -12.46
CA VAL A 180 -9.97 -3.12 -13.67
C VAL A 180 -10.65 -1.83 -14.07
N LYS A 181 -11.15 -1.08 -13.09
CA LYS A 181 -11.81 0.21 -13.28
C LYS A 181 -11.43 1.12 -12.13
N ASN A 182 -11.18 2.38 -12.44
CA ASN A 182 -11.06 3.46 -11.47
C ASN A 182 -11.93 4.65 -11.89
N GLU A 183 -12.16 5.54 -10.94
CA GLU A 183 -12.94 6.76 -11.14
C GLU A 183 -12.31 7.89 -10.32
N THR A 184 -12.18 9.06 -10.92
CA THR A 184 -11.68 10.25 -10.22
C THR A 184 -12.85 11.17 -9.93
N SER A 185 -13.02 11.50 -8.66
CA SER A 185 -14.05 12.41 -8.17
C SER A 185 -13.43 13.52 -7.35
N ASN A 186 -14.12 14.65 -7.27
CA ASN A 186 -13.70 15.79 -6.48
C ASN A 186 -14.29 15.67 -5.06
N LYS A 187 -13.43 15.49 -4.06
CA LYS A 187 -13.83 15.46 -2.67
C LYS A 187 -13.77 16.86 -2.08
N GLN A 188 -14.90 17.36 -1.58
CA GLN A 188 -14.96 18.62 -0.85
C GLN A 188 -14.37 18.45 0.54
N THR A 189 -13.53 19.41 0.94
CA THR A 189 -12.81 19.43 2.22
C THR A 189 -12.95 20.81 2.83
N SER A 190 -13.02 20.89 4.15
CA SER A 190 -13.15 22.18 4.83
C SER A 190 -11.77 22.68 5.26
N MET A 191 -11.43 23.90 4.85
CA MET A 191 -10.22 24.58 5.33
C MET A 191 -10.46 25.15 6.74
N LEU A 192 -9.38 25.43 7.46
CA LEU A 192 -9.43 26.17 8.73
C LEU A 192 -9.97 27.60 8.53
N SER A 193 -9.80 28.17 7.33
CA SER A 193 -10.40 29.45 6.93
C SER A 193 -11.91 29.39 6.72
N GLY A 194 -12.53 28.20 6.78
CA GLY A 194 -13.95 27.98 6.50
C GLY A 194 -14.29 27.82 5.03
N SER A 195 -13.38 28.19 4.10
CA SER A 195 -13.60 27.99 2.66
C SER A 195 -13.50 26.50 2.29
N PRO A 196 -14.44 25.94 1.52
CA PRO A 196 -14.29 24.59 1.00
C PRO A 196 -13.23 24.53 -0.11
N VAL A 197 -12.45 23.45 -0.15
CA VAL A 197 -11.52 23.14 -1.23
C VAL A 197 -11.85 21.78 -1.83
N SER A 198 -11.84 21.72 -3.15
CA SER A 198 -12.07 20.50 -3.92
C SER A 198 -10.75 19.80 -4.21
N VAL A 199 -10.58 18.57 -3.70
CA VAL A 199 -9.40 17.75 -3.97
C VAL A 199 -9.75 16.57 -4.87
N PRO A 200 -9.04 16.38 -6.01
CA PRO A 200 -9.25 15.22 -6.86
C PRO A 200 -8.79 13.94 -6.14
N LEU A 201 -9.64 12.93 -6.20
CA LEU A 201 -9.44 11.65 -5.56
C LEU A 201 -9.84 10.52 -6.51
N THR A 202 -8.85 9.74 -6.92
CA THR A 202 -9.05 8.52 -7.69
C THR A 202 -9.37 7.36 -6.74
N ASN A 203 -10.50 6.72 -6.98
CA ASN A 203 -10.91 5.50 -6.33
C ASN A 203 -10.80 4.35 -7.33
N ASP A 204 -10.22 3.24 -6.91
CA ASP A 204 -10.40 1.98 -7.61
C ASP A 204 -11.83 1.50 -7.35
N ILE A 205 -12.54 1.12 -8.42
CA ILE A 205 -13.95 0.69 -8.37
C ILE A 205 -14.05 -0.82 -8.44
N SER A 206 -13.18 -1.47 -9.20
CA SER A 206 -13.12 -2.92 -9.27
C SER A 206 -11.68 -3.41 -9.41
N CYS A 207 -11.43 -4.52 -8.72
CA CYS A 207 -10.15 -5.19 -8.65
C CYS A 207 -10.32 -6.63 -9.14
N LYS A 208 -9.24 -7.20 -9.67
CA LYS A 208 -9.14 -8.64 -9.89
C LYS A 208 -7.78 -9.16 -9.47
N ALA A 209 -7.74 -10.44 -9.12
CA ALA A 209 -6.47 -11.14 -9.04
C ALA A 209 -5.74 -11.09 -10.39
N TYR A 210 -4.42 -11.03 -10.34
CA TYR A 210 -3.62 -11.19 -11.53
C TYR A 210 -3.81 -12.62 -12.08
N ASP A 211 -4.26 -12.75 -13.32
CA ASP A 211 -4.41 -14.03 -14.03
C ASP A 211 -3.41 -14.07 -15.18
N GLY A 212 -2.30 -14.78 -14.97
CA GLY A 212 -1.23 -14.96 -15.98
C GLY A 212 -1.69 -15.64 -17.27
N ALA A 213 -2.85 -16.29 -17.29
CA ALA A 213 -3.34 -17.00 -18.47
C ALA A 213 -3.96 -16.07 -19.54
N LYS A 214 -4.43 -14.86 -19.18
CA LYS A 214 -5.17 -13.99 -20.12
C LYS A 214 -4.32 -12.90 -20.78
N THR A 215 -3.15 -12.57 -20.24
CA THR A 215 -2.34 -11.45 -20.74
C THR A 215 -1.52 -11.78 -22.00
N GLN A 216 -1.35 -13.06 -22.36
CA GLN A 216 -0.67 -13.43 -23.61
C GLN A 216 -1.49 -13.14 -24.88
N GLN A 217 -2.79 -12.83 -24.77
CA GLN A 217 -3.62 -12.49 -25.93
C GLN A 217 -3.91 -10.99 -26.10
N GLN A 218 -3.75 -10.15 -25.07
CA GLN A 218 -3.99 -8.70 -25.17
C GLN A 218 -2.75 -7.87 -25.58
N GLY A 219 -1.57 -8.49 -25.69
CA GLY A 219 -0.36 -7.84 -26.21
C GLY A 219 -0.31 -7.64 -27.73
N LYS A 220 -1.29 -8.16 -28.49
CA LYS A 220 -1.32 -8.03 -29.96
C LYS A 220 -2.27 -6.95 -30.49
N ASN A 221 -3.24 -6.47 -29.70
CA ASN A 221 -4.32 -5.60 -30.19
C ASN A 221 -4.52 -4.32 -29.36
N ASN A 222 -3.44 -3.61 -28.99
CA ASN A 222 -3.58 -2.24 -28.46
C ASN A 222 -2.92 -1.22 -29.43
N PRO A 223 -3.70 -0.40 -30.16
CA PRO A 223 -3.18 0.57 -31.14
C PRO A 223 -2.30 1.68 -30.56
N GLN A 224 -2.28 1.86 -29.23
CA GLN A 224 -1.49 2.91 -28.59
C GLN A 224 0.01 2.61 -28.47
N ASN A 225 0.47 1.40 -28.82
CA ASN A 225 1.89 1.04 -28.76
C ASN A 225 2.62 1.07 -30.12
N GLN A 226 2.00 1.59 -31.18
CA GLN A 226 2.65 1.76 -32.50
C GLN A 226 3.30 3.13 -32.72
N LYS A 227 3.18 4.08 -31.78
CA LYS A 227 3.77 5.44 -31.96
C LYS A 227 5.16 5.64 -31.32
N LEU A 228 5.79 4.60 -30.78
CA LEU A 228 7.17 4.66 -30.26
C LEU A 228 8.17 3.75 -31.00
N LYS A 229 7.79 3.11 -32.10
CA LYS A 229 8.67 2.20 -32.88
C LYS A 229 9.06 2.70 -34.27
N SER A 230 8.69 3.92 -34.66
CA SER A 230 9.05 4.51 -35.96
C SER A 230 10.18 5.55 -35.90
N LEU A 231 10.95 5.60 -34.81
CA LEU A 231 12.07 6.55 -34.62
C LEU A 231 13.30 5.84 -34.04
N SER A 232 13.71 4.72 -34.63
CA SER A 232 15.05 4.15 -34.43
C SER A 232 15.31 3.01 -35.43
N SER A 233 15.45 3.35 -36.71
CA SER A 233 15.99 2.41 -37.70
C SER A 233 16.66 3.15 -38.84
N GLU A 234 17.75 3.86 -38.54
CA GLU A 234 18.84 4.04 -39.49
C GLU A 234 20.18 3.85 -38.75
N SER A 235 20.85 2.77 -39.13
CA SER A 235 22.29 2.52 -39.01
C SER A 235 22.68 1.94 -40.38
N PRO A 236 23.97 1.80 -40.76
CA PRO A 236 25.23 1.98 -40.03
C PRO A 236 26.23 2.87 -40.85
N VAL A 237 27.47 3.18 -40.49
CA VAL A 237 28.71 2.36 -40.41
C VAL A 237 29.86 3.36 -40.13
N GLY A 238 30.92 2.98 -39.41
CA GLY A 238 32.28 3.47 -39.74
C GLY A 238 33.20 3.88 -38.57
N ASN A 239 34.21 3.03 -38.35
CA ASN A 239 35.42 3.07 -37.50
C ASN A 239 36.10 4.39 -37.09
N LEU A 240 37.02 4.19 -36.11
CA LEU A 240 38.15 5.00 -35.58
C LEU A 240 37.83 5.76 -34.29
N SER A 241 38.71 5.92 -33.30
CA SER A 241 40.03 5.36 -32.98
C SER A 241 40.38 5.92 -31.58
N THR A 242 41.19 5.16 -30.83
CA THR A 242 42.12 5.60 -29.78
C THR A 242 41.65 6.31 -28.50
N GLN A 243 42.09 5.69 -27.40
CA GLN A 243 42.70 6.29 -26.19
C GLN A 243 41.83 7.03 -25.16
N GLY A 244 41.93 6.56 -23.91
CA GLY A 244 42.37 7.44 -22.83
C GLY A 244 41.49 7.55 -21.58
N LYS A 245 41.98 6.91 -20.50
CA LYS A 245 41.99 7.36 -19.09
C LYS A 245 40.67 7.47 -18.29
N LYS A 246 40.64 6.63 -17.25
CA LYS A 246 40.32 6.89 -15.82
C LYS A 246 39.65 8.23 -15.48
N SER A 247 38.56 8.18 -14.71
CA SER A 247 38.58 8.59 -13.29
C SER A 247 37.30 8.11 -12.58
N TRP A 248 37.50 7.58 -11.38
CA TRP A 248 36.47 7.38 -10.38
C TRP A 248 36.17 8.70 -9.68
N LEU A 249 34.89 8.96 -9.42
CA LEU A 249 34.32 9.55 -8.19
C LEU A 249 32.79 9.38 -8.26
#